data_AF-A0A371BDX4-F1
#
_entry.id   AF-A0A371BDX4-F1
#
_cell.length_a   1.000
_cell.length_b   1.000
_cell.length_c   1.000
_cell.angle_alpha   90.00
_cell.angle_beta   90.00
_cell.angle_gamma   90.00
#
_symmetry.space_group_name_H-M   'P 1'
#
loop_
_entity.id
_entity.type
_entity.pdbx_description
1 polymer ?
#
loop_
_entity_poly.entity_id
_entity_poly.type
_entity_poly.pdbx_seq_one_letter_code
_entity_poly.pdbx_strand_id
1 'polypeptide(L)'
;MYGYLAGQFADADLAGQTDEQAAVNGLTPETRAAYEDVLQQGRTALASASFDWTKIADFANRRFGNEGQARRWLTRMMDVLEKALRNS
;
A
#
# COMPACT_ATOMS: atom_id res chain seq x y z
N MET A 1 -5.14 -2.47 -6.65
CA MET A 1 -4.65 -2.54 -5.25
C MET A 1 -3.90 -3.82 -4.94
N TYR A 2 -4.50 -5.01 -4.99
CA TYR A 2 -3.81 -6.26 -4.59
C TYR A 2 -2.55 -6.57 -5.42
N GLY A 3 -2.57 -6.30 -6.74
CA GLY A 3 -1.36 -6.41 -7.58
C GLY A 3 -0.26 -5.41 -7.20
N TYR A 4 -0.62 -4.22 -6.73
CA TYR A 4 0.33 -3.24 -6.19
C TYR A 4 0.90 -3.71 -4.84
N LEU A 5 0.08 -4.26 -3.96
CA LEU A 5 0.54 -4.82 -2.69
C LEU A 5 1.56 -5.94 -2.93
N ALA A 6 1.27 -6.87 -3.84
CA ALA A 6 2.21 -7.92 -4.24
C ALA A 6 3.47 -7.37 -4.91
N GLY A 7 3.32 -6.46 -5.87
CA GLY A 7 4.47 -5.96 -6.63
C GLY A 7 5.41 -5.05 -5.85
N GLN A 8 4.88 -4.25 -4.91
CA GLN A 8 5.69 -3.27 -4.17
C GLN A 8 6.17 -3.79 -2.81
N PHE A 9 5.35 -4.57 -2.10
CA PHE A 9 5.66 -4.92 -0.72
C PHE A 9 6.16 -6.33 -0.54
N ALA A 10 5.82 -7.28 -1.44
CA ALA A 10 6.20 -8.68 -1.25
C ALA A 10 7.73 -8.87 -1.18
N ASP A 11 8.47 -8.08 -1.96
CA ASP A 11 9.92 -8.13 -2.06
C ASP A 11 10.63 -6.98 -1.31
N ALA A 12 9.88 -6.11 -0.61
CA ALA A 12 10.46 -4.95 0.07
C ALA A 12 11.52 -5.34 1.11
N ASP A 13 11.29 -6.43 1.84
CA ASP A 13 12.25 -6.98 2.81
C ASP A 13 13.52 -7.52 2.12
N LEU A 14 13.38 -8.13 0.94
CA LEU A 14 14.52 -8.64 0.16
C LEU A 14 15.36 -7.49 -0.41
N ALA A 15 14.72 -6.38 -0.76
CA ALA A 15 15.37 -5.17 -1.23
C ALA A 15 15.96 -4.31 -0.10
N GLY A 16 15.77 -4.71 1.18
CA GLY A 16 16.18 -3.91 2.33
C GLY A 16 15.44 -2.57 2.46
N GLN A 17 14.27 -2.46 1.82
CA GLN A 17 13.46 -1.25 1.80
C GLN A 17 12.48 -1.23 2.97
N THR A 18 12.21 -0.04 3.49
CA THR A 18 11.07 0.14 4.38
C THR A 18 9.77 0.08 3.58
N ASP A 19 8.67 -0.29 4.23
CA ASP A 19 7.33 -0.23 3.62
C ASP A 19 7.03 1.15 3.02
N GLU A 20 7.47 2.23 3.67
CA GLU A 20 7.24 3.60 3.20
C GLU A 20 8.00 3.89 1.90
N GLN A 21 9.21 3.35 1.75
CA GLN A 21 9.98 3.44 0.51
C GLN A 21 9.31 2.62 -0.60
N ALA A 22 8.94 1.37 -0.29
CA ALA A 22 8.24 0.49 -1.22
C ALA A 22 6.93 1.11 -1.73
N ALA A 23 6.20 1.84 -0.87
CA ALA A 23 4.95 2.50 -1.25
C ALA A 23 5.09 3.53 -2.39
N VAL A 24 6.30 4.06 -2.63
CA VAL A 24 6.54 5.13 -3.60
C VAL A 24 7.66 4.82 -4.59
N ASN A 25 8.35 3.69 -4.45
CA ASN A 25 9.56 3.37 -5.21
C ASN A 25 9.32 3.33 -6.74
N GLY A 26 8.14 2.93 -7.18
CA GLY A 26 7.75 2.91 -8.60
C GLY A 26 7.05 4.18 -9.08
N LEU A 27 6.94 5.25 -8.28
CA LEU A 27 6.25 6.47 -8.67
C LEU A 27 7.12 7.31 -9.61
N THR A 28 6.69 7.41 -10.87
CA THR A 28 7.27 8.25 -11.93
C THR A 28 6.14 8.99 -12.65
N PRO A 29 6.42 9.99 -13.51
CA PRO A 29 5.38 10.65 -14.30
C PRO A 29 4.53 9.67 -15.13
N GLU A 30 5.14 8.59 -15.62
CA GLU A 30 4.49 7.57 -16.44
C GLU A 30 3.58 6.64 -15.62
N THR A 31 3.94 6.36 -14.37
CA THR A 31 3.17 5.46 -13.49
C THR A 31 2.21 6.20 -12.56
N ARG A 32 2.25 7.54 -12.52
CA ARG A 32 1.45 8.39 -11.65
C ARG A 32 -0.03 8.01 -11.63
N ALA A 33 -0.65 7.86 -12.80
CA ALA A 33 -2.09 7.55 -12.90
C ALA A 33 -2.44 6.18 -12.25
N ALA A 34 -1.55 5.19 -12.37
CA ALA A 34 -1.73 3.90 -11.72
C ALA A 34 -1.58 4.03 -10.20
N TYR A 35 -0.70 4.89 -9.72
CA TYR A 35 -0.50 5.17 -8.30
C TYR A 35 -1.68 5.97 -7.70
N GLU A 36 -2.30 6.86 -8.46
CA GLU A 36 -3.54 7.54 -8.08
C GLU A 36 -4.72 6.56 -7.94
N ASP A 37 -4.86 5.61 -8.87
CA ASP A 37 -5.85 4.52 -8.78
C ASP A 37 -5.59 3.62 -7.56
N VAL A 38 -4.34 3.27 -7.28
CA VAL A 38 -3.96 2.53 -6.07
C VAL A 38 -4.37 3.28 -4.81
N LEU A 39 -4.08 4.59 -4.74
CA LEU A 39 -4.47 5.42 -3.61
C LEU A 39 -5.99 5.40 -3.41
N GLN A 40 -6.76 5.59 -4.49
CA GLN A 40 -8.22 5.56 -4.43
C GLN A 40 -8.76 4.21 -3.94
N GLN A 41 -8.23 3.10 -4.46
CA GLN A 41 -8.64 1.76 -4.04
C GLN A 41 -8.26 1.47 -2.58
N GLY A 42 -7.08 1.90 -2.14
CA GLY A 42 -6.65 1.77 -0.75
C GLY A 42 -7.54 2.54 0.22
N ARG A 43 -7.90 3.80 -0.11
CA ARG A 43 -8.85 4.59 0.67
C ARG A 43 -10.26 3.96 0.68
N THR A 44 -10.70 3.40 -0.45
CA THR A 44 -11.98 2.68 -0.54
C THR A 44 -12.00 1.45 0.37
N ALA A 45 -10.92 0.67 0.36
CA ALA A 45 -10.79 -0.49 1.25
C ALA A 45 -10.81 -0.07 2.73
N LEU A 46 -10.09 0.99 3.10
CA LEU A 46 -10.06 1.52 4.47
C LEU A 46 -11.43 2.05 4.95
N ALA A 47 -12.23 2.63 4.06
CA ALA A 47 -13.58 3.11 4.37
C ALA A 47 -14.62 2.00 4.47
N SER A 48 -14.32 0.78 3.98
CA SER A 48 -15.24 -0.34 4.03
C SER A 48 -15.47 -0.85 5.46
N ALA A 49 -16.72 -1.14 5.78
CA ALA A 49 -17.10 -1.84 7.01
C ALA A 49 -16.56 -3.28 7.03
N SER A 50 -16.41 -3.89 5.86
CA SER A 50 -15.79 -5.21 5.68
C SER A 50 -14.37 -5.03 5.13
N PHE A 51 -13.36 -5.28 5.96
CA PHE A 51 -11.95 -5.16 5.59
C PHE A 51 -11.27 -6.50 5.74
N ASP A 52 -11.04 -7.16 4.59
CA ASP A 52 -10.36 -8.46 4.52
C ASP A 52 -8.85 -8.27 4.74
N TRP A 53 -8.49 -8.09 6.01
CA TRP A 53 -7.12 -7.83 6.42
C TRP A 53 -6.19 -9.02 6.17
N THR A 54 -6.72 -10.25 6.18
CA THR A 54 -5.98 -11.47 5.83
C THR A 54 -5.50 -11.41 4.39
N LYS A 55 -6.37 -11.04 3.46
CA LYS A 55 -5.99 -10.86 2.07
C LYS A 55 -4.94 -9.76 1.89
N ILE A 56 -5.07 -8.64 2.62
CA ILE A 56 -4.04 -7.59 2.58
C ILE A 56 -2.69 -8.09 3.13
N ALA A 57 -2.72 -8.88 4.21
CA ALA A 57 -1.52 -9.51 4.78
C ALA A 57 -0.81 -10.39 3.73
N ASP A 58 -1.56 -11.28 3.07
CA ASP A 58 -1.04 -12.20 2.07
C ASP A 58 -0.43 -11.46 0.88
N PHE A 59 -1.17 -10.51 0.28
CA PHE A 59 -0.68 -9.77 -0.87
C PHE A 59 0.50 -8.86 -0.53
N ALA A 60 0.55 -8.28 0.68
CA ALA A 60 1.67 -7.44 1.07
C ALA A 60 2.88 -8.22 1.61
N ASN A 61 2.78 -9.56 1.73
CA ASN A 61 3.74 -10.41 2.46
C ASN A 61 4.04 -9.90 3.89
N ARG A 62 3.02 -9.36 4.56
CA ARG A 62 3.13 -8.82 5.92
C ARG A 62 2.35 -9.69 6.90
N ARG A 63 2.80 -9.73 8.15
CA ARG A 63 2.10 -10.42 9.23
C ARG A 63 1.43 -9.42 10.14
N PHE A 64 0.10 -9.41 10.16
CA PHE A 64 -0.69 -8.62 11.09
C PHE A 64 -1.33 -9.54 12.14
N GLY A 65 -1.34 -9.10 13.40
CA GLY A 65 -1.98 -9.83 14.50
C GLY A 65 -3.49 -9.60 14.57
N ASN A 66 -4.01 -8.57 13.90
CA ASN A 66 -5.44 -8.28 13.79
C ASN A 66 -5.73 -7.24 12.69
N GLU A 67 -7.03 -7.07 12.41
CA GLU A 67 -7.54 -6.07 11.46
C GLU A 67 -7.05 -4.65 11.74
N GLY A 68 -7.02 -4.24 13.01
CA GLY A 68 -6.60 -2.89 13.41
C GLY A 68 -5.13 -2.60 13.13
N GLN A 69 -4.25 -3.61 13.14
CA GLN A 69 -2.86 -3.45 12.72
C GLN A 69 -2.77 -3.28 11.20
N ALA A 70 -3.46 -4.11 10.43
CA ALA A 70 -3.49 -4.03 8.98
C ALA A 70 -4.08 -2.70 8.48
N ARG A 71 -5.17 -2.21 9.10
CA ARG A 71 -5.74 -0.89 8.79
C ARG A 71 -4.76 0.23 9.05
N ARG A 72 -4.11 0.26 10.23
CA ARG A 72 -3.10 1.28 10.56
C ARG A 72 -1.93 1.28 9.58
N TRP A 73 -1.45 0.09 9.23
CA TRP A 73 -0.40 -0.07 8.24
C TRP A 73 -0.82 0.46 6.87
N LEU A 74 -1.98 0.04 6.36
CA LEU A 74 -2.46 0.48 5.04
C LEU A 74 -2.73 1.99 5.01
N THR A 75 -3.32 2.55 6.07
CA THR A 75 -3.49 4.01 6.21
C THR A 75 -2.17 4.73 6.06
N ARG A 76 -1.13 4.30 6.79
CA ARG A 76 0.20 4.91 6.70
C ARG A 76 0.77 4.84 5.28
N MET A 77 0.63 3.71 4.59
CA MET A 77 1.12 3.57 3.21
C MET A 77 0.38 4.50 2.24
N MET A 78 -0.94 4.64 2.40
CA MET A 78 -1.74 5.55 1.59
C MET A 78 -1.42 7.02 1.88
N ASP A 79 -1.11 7.37 3.13
CA ASP A 79 -0.68 8.73 3.50
C ASP A 79 0.68 9.08 2.87
N VAL A 80 1.63 8.15 2.89
CA VAL A 80 2.95 8.31 2.25
C VAL A 80 2.79 8.48 0.73
N LEU A 81 1.98 7.62 0.12
CA LEU A 81 1.69 7.67 -1.31
C LEU A 81 1.01 8.99 -1.73
N GLU A 82 -0.01 9.42 -0.99
CA GLU A 82 -0.69 10.69 -1.25
C GLU A 82 0.25 11.89 -1.15
N LYS A 83 1.12 11.91 -0.14
CA LYS A 83 2.14 12.95 0.01
C LYS A 83 3.11 12.96 -1.16
N ALA A 84 3.53 11.79 -1.65
CA ALA A 84 4.43 11.70 -2.80
C ALA A 84 3.75 12.20 -4.09
N LEU A 85 2.49 11.80 -4.34
CA LEU A 85 1.71 12.24 -5.50
C LEU A 85 1.50 13.76 -5.54
N ARG A 86 1.32 14.41 -4.40
CA ARG A 86 1.20 15.88 -4.33
C ARG A 86 2.49 16.63 -4.67
N ASN A 87 3.65 15.99 -4.48
CA ASN A 87 4.97 16.58 -4.70
C ASN A 87 5.63 16.12 -6.02
N SER A 88 5.01 15.18 -6.74
CA SER A 88 5.49 14.65 -8.03
C SER A 88 4.84 15.35 -9.22
#